data_AF-A0AA96YZN0-F1
#
_entry.id   AF-A0AA96YZN0-F1
#
_cell.length_a   1.000
_cell.length_b   1.000
_cell.length_c   1.000
_cell.angle_alpha   90.00
_cell.angle_beta   90.00
_cell.angle_gamma   90.00
#
_symmetry.space_group_name_H-M   'P 1'
#
loop_
_entity.id
_entity.type
_entity.pdbx_description
1 polymer ?
#
loop_
_entity_poly.entity_id
_entity_poly.type
_entity_poly.pdbx_seq_one_letter_code
_entity_poly.pdbx_strand_id
1 'polypeptide(L)' 'MSEPITLMYKISMNLFCGLGFAMAFIMLNVFEGDNNWFVITMKVISAAAIILWLISMAYICFFLFNNVFLKY' A
#
# COMPACT_ATOMS: atom_id res chain seq x y z
N MET A 1 -23.57 -1.23 -9.90
CA MET A 1 -23.24 -1.44 -8.47
C MET A 1 -23.23 -0.05 -7.83
N SER A 2 -24.05 0.19 -6.80
CA SER A 2 -24.27 1.54 -6.27
C SER A 2 -22.96 2.19 -5.82
N GLU A 3 -22.66 3.38 -6.35
CA GLU A 3 -21.49 4.22 -6.07
C GLU A 3 -20.97 4.20 -4.62
N PRO A 4 -21.80 4.24 -3.56
CA PRO A 4 -21.33 4.15 -2.18
C PRO A 4 -20.66 2.82 -1.81
N ILE A 5 -21.11 1.70 -2.40
CA ILE A 5 -20.53 0.37 -2.13
C ILE A 5 -19.12 0.30 -2.72
N THR A 6 -18.93 0.87 -3.92
CA THR A 6 -17.62 0.92 -4.58
C THR A 6 -16.63 1.78 -3.80
N LEU A 7 -17.11 2.86 -3.17
CA LEU A 7 -16.27 3.76 -2.38
C LEU A 7 -15.90 3.16 -1.02
N MET A 8 -16.85 2.53 -0.33
CA MET A 8 -16.57 1.77 0.89
C MET A 8 -15.59 0.62 0.63
N TYR A 9 -15.74 -0.11 -0.48
CA TYR A 9 -14.82 -1.18 -0.87
C TYR A 9 -13.40 -0.67 -1.11
N LYS A 10 -13.22 0.47 -1.79
CA LYS A 10 -11.90 1.08 -2.00
C LYS A 10 -11.22 1.49 -0.67
N ILE A 11 -11.99 2.05 0.27
CA ILE A 11 -11.48 2.44 1.59
C ILE A 11 -11.06 1.22 2.41
N SER A 12 -11.90 0.17 2.45
CA SER A 12 -11.58 -1.06 3.20
C SER A 12 -10.40 -1.81 2.59
N MET A 13 -10.27 -1.84 1.26
CA MET A 13 -9.12 -2.43 0.57
C MET A 13 -7.82 -1.65 0.86
N ASN A 14 -7.90 -0.32 0.94
CA ASN A 14 -6.78 0.53 1.35
C ASN A 14 -6.36 0.34 2.81
N LEU A 15 -7.32 0.19 3.74
CA LEU A 15 -7.04 -0.12 5.14
C LEU A 15 -6.35 -1.48 5.28
N PHE A 16 -6.82 -2.50 4.54
CA PHE A 16 -6.19 -3.81 4.52
C PHE A 16 -4.76 -3.76 3.96
N CYS A 17 -4.55 -3.01 2.87
CA CYS A 17 -3.21 -2.78 2.35
C CYS A 17 -2.31 -1.98 3.32
N GLY A 18 -2.85 -1.04 4.10
CA GLY A 18 -2.11 -0.31 5.14
C GLY A 18 -1.63 -1.23 6.28
N LEU A 19 -2.42 -2.23 6.66
CA LEU A 19 -1.98 -3.27 7.59
C LEU A 19 -0.84 -4.13 7.00
N GLY A 20 -0.92 -4.43 5.69
CA GLY A 20 0.15 -5.10 4.95
C GLY A 20 1.46 -4.28 4.91
N PHE A 21 1.36 -2.95 4.77
CA PHE A 21 2.49 -2.04 4.84
C PHE A 21 3.17 -2.08 6.23
N ALA A 22 2.38 -2.05 7.31
CA ALA A 22 2.92 -2.14 8.67
C ALA A 22 3.67 -3.45 8.90
N MET A 23 3.12 -4.58 8.42
CA MET A 23 3.76 -5.89 8.52
C MET A 23 5.06 -5.98 7.70
N ALA A 24 5.08 -5.42 6.48
CA ALA A 24 6.27 -5.35 5.63
C ALA A 24 7.39 -4.49 6.28
N PHE A 25 7.01 -3.39 6.93
CA PHE A 25 7.94 -2.54 7.65
C PHE A 25 8.55 -3.23 8.89
N ILE A 26 7.74 -4.01 9.61
CA ILE A 26 8.21 -4.83 10.72
C ILE A 26 9.18 -5.90 10.21
N MET A 27 8.85 -6.61 9.12
CA MET A 27 9.74 -7.62 8.53
C MET A 27 11.09 -7.04 8.07
N LEU A 28 11.15 -5.79 7.61
CA LEU A 28 12.42 -5.13 7.26
C LEU A 28 13.35 -4.95 8.46
N ASN A 29 12.79 -4.64 9.63
CA ASN A 29 13.54 -4.35 10.86
C ASN A 29 13.78 -5.60 11.74
N VAL A 30 12.96 -6.65 11.64
CA VAL A 30 13.10 -7.86 12.48
C VAL A 30 14.35 -8.69 12.13
N PHE A 31 14.82 -8.63 10.88
CA PHE A 31 15.97 -9.42 10.41
C PHE A 31 17.24 -8.57 10.22
N GLU A 32 17.47 -7.57 11.08
CA GLU A 32 18.73 -6.82 11.13
C GLU A 32 19.85 -7.67 11.75
N GLY A 33 20.48 -8.53 10.95
CA GLY A 33 21.67 -9.28 11.38
C GLY A 33 21.94 -10.56 10.63
N ASP A 34 20.96 -11.09 9.89
CA ASP A 34 21.06 -12.39 9.25
C ASP A 34 21.19 -12.24 7.71
N ASN A 35 22.35 -12.60 7.15
CA ASN A 35 22.69 -12.45 5.73
C ASN A 35 22.29 -13.69 4.90
N ASN A 36 21.24 -14.38 5.32
CA ASN A 36 20.69 -15.50 4.55
C ASN A 36 19.96 -15.00 3.30
N TRP A 37 20.09 -15.73 2.19
CA TRP A 37 19.49 -15.36 0.90
C TRP A 37 17.97 -15.20 0.99
N PHE A 38 17.32 -15.98 1.85
CA PHE A 38 15.89 -15.89 2.17
C PHE A 38 15.49 -14.56 2.83
N VAL A 39 16.34 -14.02 3.71
CA VAL A 39 16.09 -12.75 4.39
C VAL A 39 16.18 -11.60 3.39
N ILE A 40 17.16 -11.63 2.49
CA ILE A 40 17.34 -10.62 1.45
C ILE A 40 16.11 -10.57 0.53
N THR A 41 15.61 -11.72 0.06
CA THR A 41 14.41 -11.76 -0.79
C THR A 41 13.17 -11.24 -0.05
N MET A 42 12.99 -11.59 1.23
CA MET A 42 11.89 -11.06 2.05
C MET A 42 11.96 -9.54 2.24
N LYS A 43 13.16 -8.97 2.41
CA LYS A 43 13.36 -7.51 2.46
C LYS A 43 13.01 -6.84 1.12
N VAL A 44 13.43 -7.42 -0.01
CA VAL A 44 13.11 -6.90 -1.34
C VAL A 44 11.60 -6.94 -1.62
N ILE A 45 10.93 -8.04 -1.29
CA ILE A 45 9.47 -8.17 -1.46
C ILE A 45 8.73 -7.17 -0.56
N SER A 46 9.18 -7.00 0.68
CA SER A 46 8.60 -6.04 1.63
C SER A 46 8.76 -4.60 1.14
N ALA A 47 9.94 -4.24 0.63
CA ALA A 47 10.19 -2.93 0.03
C ALA A 47 9.33 -2.71 -1.24
N ALA A 48 9.20 -3.71 -2.10
CA ALA A 48 8.34 -3.64 -3.29
C ALA A 48 6.86 -3.43 -2.91
N ALA A 49 6.37 -4.14 -1.90
CA ALA A 49 5.01 -3.99 -1.39
C ALA A 49 4.75 -2.57 -0.85
N ILE A 50 5.72 -2.00 -0.13
CA ILE A 50 5.68 -0.61 0.35
C ILE A 50 5.59 0.39 -0.81
N ILE A 51 6.44 0.24 -1.83
CA ILE A 51 6.46 1.14 -2.99
C ILE A 51 5.14 1.06 -3.78
N LEU A 52 4.65 -0.15 -4.05
CA LEU A 52 3.39 -0.37 -4.74
C LEU A 52 2.20 0.24 -3.98
N TRP A 53 2.20 0.16 -2.66
CA TRP A 53 1.17 0.79 -1.83
C TRP A 53 1.20 2.32 -1.93
N LEU A 54 2.39 2.94 -1.87
CA LEU A 54 2.54 4.39 -2.01
C LEU A 54 2.04 4.88 -3.38
N ILE A 55 2.34 4.16 -4.46
CA ILE A 55 1.85 4.48 -5.80
C ILE A 55 0.32 4.38 -5.86
N SER A 56 -0.26 3.34 -5.25
CA SER A 56 -1.71 3.16 -5.19
C SER A 56 -2.39 4.31 -4.43
N MET A 57 -1.82 4.73 -3.29
CA MET A 57 -2.34 5.88 -2.55
C MET A 57 -2.19 7.20 -3.31
N ALA A 58 -1.06 7.42 -3.99
CA ALA A 58 -0.87 8.59 -4.83
C ALA A 58 -1.91 8.67 -5.95
N TYR A 59 -2.22 7.55 -6.60
CA TYR A 59 -3.27 7.47 -7.63
C TYR A 59 -4.65 7.83 -7.08
N ILE A 60 -5.00 7.34 -5.89
CA ILE A 60 -6.30 7.63 -5.26
C ILE A 60 -6.40 9.10 -4.85
N CYS A 61 -5.34 9.67 -4.28
CA CYS A 61 -5.26 11.09 -3.95
C CYS A 61 -5.39 11.96 -5.21
N PHE A 62 -4.74 11.58 -6.31
CA PHE A 62 -4.85 12.29 -7.59
C PHE A 62 -6.25 12.19 -8.18
N PHE A 63 -6.88 11.01 -8.12
CA PHE A 63 -8.26 10.81 -8.54
C PHE A 63 -9.24 11.67 -7.73
N LEU A 64 -9.10 11.69 -6.40
CA LEU A 64 -9.90 12.54 -5.51
C LEU A 64 -9.67 14.02 -5.79
N PHE A 65 -8.42 14.44 -6.00
CA PHE A 65 -8.08 15.82 -6.33
C PHE A 65 -8.73 16.26 -7.65
N ASN A 66 -8.66 15.44 -8.69
CA ASN A 66 -9.31 15.74 -9.97
C ASN A 66 -10.83 15.84 -9.83
N ASN A 67 -11.45 14.96 -9.04
CA ASN A 67 -12.90 15.00 -8.79
C ASN A 67 -13.35 16.26 -8.02
N VAL A 68 -12.54 16.72 -7.06
CA VAL A 68 -12.89 17.88 -6.22
C VAL A 68 -12.59 19.20 -6.92
N PHE A 69 -11.43 19.32 -7.58
CA PHE A 69 -10.94 20.61 -8.10
C PHE A 69 -11.14 20.81 -9.59
N LEU A 70 -11.09 19.74 -10.38
CA LEU A 70 -11.12 19.86 -11.85
C LEU A 70 -12.50 19.66 -12.45
N LYS A 71 -13.50 19.21 -11.67
CA LYS A 71 -14.95 19.15 -12.00
C LYS A 71 -15.23 19.07 -13.51
N TYR A 72 -14.71 18.03 -14.16
CA TYR A 72 -15.14 17.59 -15.48
C TYR A 72 -16.01 16.36 -15.32
#